data_AF-A0A846T3G9-F1
#
_entry.id   AF-A0A846T3G9-F1
#
_cell.length_a   1.000
_cell.length_b   1.000
_cell.length_c   1.000
_cell.angle_alpha   90.00
_cell.angle_beta   90.00
_cell.angle_gamma   90.00
#
_symmetry.space_group_name_H-M   'P 1'
#
loop_
_entity.id
_entity.type
_entity.pdbx_description
1 polymer ?
#
loop_
_entity_poly.entity_id
_entity_poly.type
_entity_poly.pdbx_seq_one_letter_code
_entity_poly.pdbx_strand_id
1 'polypeptide(L)' 'MDHSGAEVLRFLMQEHGLRQSDLPEIGSQGVVSEILNGTQALNTRQIQALAQRFGVDARVFLG' A
#
# COMPACT_ATOMS: atom_id res chain seq x y z
N MET A 1 12.62 10.35 -6.01
CA MET A 1 11.76 10.29 -4.83
C MET A 1 10.42 9.83 -5.37
N ASP A 2 10.33 8.54 -5.69
CA ASP A 2 9.15 7.98 -6.35
C ASP A 2 8.32 7.31 -5.25
N HIS A 3 7.50 8.14 -4.59
CA HIS A 3 6.78 7.83 -3.36
C HIS A 3 5.28 7.58 -3.54
N SER A 4 4.77 7.57 -4.78
CA SER A 4 3.33 7.53 -5.06
C SER A 4 2.61 6.33 -4.44
N GLY A 5 3.15 5.12 -4.59
CA GLY A 5 2.54 3.91 -4.05
C GLY A 5 2.47 3.90 -2.52
N ALA A 6 3.51 4.39 -1.85
CA ALA A 6 3.55 4.49 -0.40
C ALA A 6 2.64 5.62 0.12
N GLU A 7 2.57 6.74 -0.59
CA GLU A 7 1.68 7.86 -0.26
C GLU A 7 0.21 7.48 -0.39
N VAL A 8 -0.17 6.84 -1.49
CA VAL A 8 -1.53 6.34 -1.68
C VAL A 8 -1.88 5.30 -0.63
N LEU A 9 -0.93 4.40 -0.29
CA LEU A 9 -1.15 3.45 0.78
C LEU A 9 -1.40 4.14 2.13
N ARG A 10 -0.61 5.15 2.50
CA ARG A 10 -0.84 5.93 3.74
C ARG A 10 -2.20 6.60 3.73
N PHE A 11 -2.58 7.21 2.62
CA PHE A 11 -3.87 7.88 2.47
C PHE A 11 -5.02 6.90 2.70
N LEU A 12 -5.01 5.75 2.02
CA LEU A 12 -6.06 4.72 2.17
C LEU A 12 -6.07 4.12 3.57
N MET A 13 -4.92 3.92 4.20
CA MET A 13 -4.86 3.48 5.59
C MET A 13 -5.52 4.50 6.54
N GLN A 14 -5.23 5.79 6.36
CA GLN A 14 -5.80 6.85 7.20
C GLN A 14 -7.31 6.99 6.98
N GLU A 15 -7.76 7.04 5.73
CA GLU A 15 -9.18 7.18 5.37
C GLU A 15 -10.03 6.02 5.93
N HIS A 16 -9.48 4.80 5.93
CA HIS A 16 -10.17 3.61 6.42
C HIS A 16 -9.85 3.26 7.90
N GLY A 17 -9.03 4.06 8.59
CA GLY A 17 -8.63 3.81 9.99
C GLY A 17 -7.82 2.53 10.21
N LEU A 18 -7.06 2.08 9.19
CA LEU A 18 -6.29 0.84 9.20
C LEU A 18 -4.90 1.03 9.78
N ARG A 19 -4.44 0.05 10.55
CA ARG A 19 -3.06 -0.09 10.99
C ARG A 19 -2.27 -0.94 9.99
N GLN A 20 -0.94 -0.89 10.08
CA GLN A 20 -0.06 -1.70 9.24
C GLN A 20 -0.32 -3.21 9.39
N SER A 21 -0.73 -3.66 10.58
CA SER A 21 -1.12 -5.05 10.85
C SER A 21 -2.37 -5.50 10.10
N ASP A 22 -3.16 -4.56 9.58
CA ASP A 22 -4.48 -4.83 9.02
C ASP A 22 -4.43 -5.03 7.50
N LEU A 23 -3.22 -5.13 6.93
CA LEU A 23 -2.93 -5.28 5.49
C LEU A 23 -2.26 -6.63 5.18
N PRO A 24 -2.92 -7.78 5.43
CA PRO A 24 -2.35 -9.11 5.21
C PRO A 24 -1.99 -9.38 3.74
N GLU A 25 -2.62 -8.68 2.79
CA GLU A 25 -2.34 -8.76 1.35
C GLU A 25 -0.97 -8.22 0.97
N ILE A 26 -0.38 -7.36 1.80
CA ILE A 26 0.99 -6.86 1.62
C ILE A 26 1.98 -7.84 2.24
N GLY A 27 1.69 -8.31 3.45
CA GLY A 27 2.53 -9.23 4.20
C GLY A 27 2.52 -8.91 5.69
N SER A 28 3.67 -9.12 6.36
CA SER A 28 3.82 -8.78 7.77
C SER A 28 3.86 -7.26 7.98
N GLN A 29 3.64 -6.82 9.23
CA GLN A 29 3.74 -5.41 9.60
C GLN A 29 5.11 -4.81 9.26
N GLY A 30 6.19 -5.60 9.32
CA GLY A 30 7.53 -5.16 8.90
C GLY A 30 7.61 -4.80 7.42
N VAL A 31 7.05 -5.64 6.55
CA VAL A 31 7.01 -5.39 5.09
C VAL A 31 6.20 -4.12 4.79
N VAL A 32 5.06 -3.95 5.47
CA VAL A 32 4.26 -2.72 5.34
C VAL A 32 5.07 -1.51 5.78
N SER A 33 5.81 -1.58 6.89
CA SER A 33 6.68 -0.50 7.34
C SER A 33 7.78 -0.16 6.32
N GLU A 34 8.41 -1.14 5.70
CA GLU A 34 9.44 -0.93 4.68
C GLU A 34 8.88 -0.20 3.45
N ILE A 35 7.66 -0.57 3.03
CA ILE A 35 6.95 0.13 1.95
C ILE A 35 6.63 1.57 2.35
N LEU A 36 6.09 1.76 3.55
CA LEU A 36 5.76 3.09 4.06
C LEU A 36 7.00 3.95 4.32
N ASN A 37 8.18 3.37 4.51
CA ASN A 37 9.44 4.10 4.63
C ASN A 37 10.14 4.31 3.27
N GLY A 38 9.60 3.73 2.19
CA GLY A 38 10.17 3.81 0.85
C GLY A 38 11.43 2.97 0.66
N THR A 39 11.75 2.07 1.59
CA THR A 39 12.88 1.13 1.43
C THR A 39 12.53 -0.04 0.52
N GLN A 40 11.22 -0.29 0.32
CA GLN A 40 10.70 -1.26 -0.63
C GLN A 40 9.52 -0.67 -1.41
N ALA A 41 9.40 -1.01 -2.68
CA ALA A 41 8.23 -0.65 -3.50
C ALA A 41 7.13 -1.72 -3.41
N LEU A 42 5.88 -1.29 -3.61
CA LEU A 42 4.77 -2.22 -3.83
C LEU A 42 5.01 -3.01 -5.11
N ASN A 43 4.88 -4.33 -5.06
CA ASN A 43 4.91 -5.16 -6.26
C ASN A 43 3.52 -5.27 -6.91
N THR A 44 3.48 -5.73 -8.16
CA THR A 44 2.23 -5.84 -8.94
C THR A 44 1.16 -6.68 -8.24
N ARG A 45 1.53 -7.76 -7.54
CA ARG A 45 0.57 -8.60 -6.81
C ARG A 45 -0.08 -7.84 -5.65
N GLN A 46 0.72 -7.09 -4.88
CA GLN A 46 0.23 -6.27 -3.76
C GLN A 46 -0.65 -5.14 -4.27
N ILE A 47 -0.25 -4.47 -5.36
CA ILE A 47 -1.05 -3.40 -5.99
C ILE A 47 -2.43 -3.91 -6.39
N GLN A 48 -2.51 -5.06 -7.06
CA GLN A 48 -3.80 -5.64 -7.46
C GLN A 48 -4.68 -5.99 -6.27
N ALA A 49 -4.10 -6.54 -5.20
CA ALA A 49 -4.85 -6.88 -3.99
C ALA A 49 -5.38 -5.63 -3.27
N LEU A 50 -4.56 -4.58 -3.16
CA LEU A 50 -4.98 -3.30 -2.57
C LEU A 50 -6.05 -2.63 -3.42
N ALA A 51 -5.88 -2.61 -4.75
CA ALA A 51 -6.87 -2.10 -5.69
C ALA A 51 -8.24 -2.80 -5.50
N GLN A 52 -8.23 -4.13 -5.39
CA GLN A 52 -9.44 -4.90 -5.12
C GLN A 52 -10.05 -4.59 -3.74
N ARG A 53 -9.23 -4.49 -2.69
CA ARG A 53 -9.70 -4.20 -1.32
C ARG A 53 -10.37 -2.84 -1.21
N PHE A 54 -9.75 -1.81 -1.78
CA PHE A 54 -10.22 -0.43 -1.66
C PHE A 54 -11.18 -0.01 -2.79
N GLY A 55 -11.37 -0.88 -3.80
CA GLY A 55 -12.23 -0.58 -4.95
C GLY A 55 -11.70 0.55 -5.83
N VAL A 56 -10.38 0.66 -5.97
CA VAL A 56 -9.69 1.71 -6.75
C VAL A 56 -8.96 1.12 -7.95
N ASP A 57 -8.67 1.93 -8.97
CA ASP A 57 -7.86 1.50 -10.11
C ASP A 57 -6.41 1.28 -9.68
N ALA A 58 -5.80 0.14 -10.02
CA ALA A 58 -4.42 -0.20 -9.71
C ALA A 58 -3.39 0.88 -10.13
N ARG A 59 -3.71 1.68 -11.15
CA ARG A 59 -2.86 2.77 -11.65
C ARG A 59 -2.58 3.85 -10.61
N VAL A 60 -3.43 4.02 -9.59
CA VAL A 60 -3.20 5.03 -8.55
C VAL A 60 -1.89 4.77 -7.78
N PHE A 61 -1.43 3.52 -7.72
CA PHE A 61 -0.19 3.16 -7.02
C PHE A 61 1.09 3.26 -7.89
N LEU A 62 0.96 3.60 -9.18
CA LEU A 62 2.05 3.59 -10.17
C LEU A 62 2.55 4.98 -10.56
N GLY A 63 2.12 6.03 -9.84
CA GLY A 63 2.40 7.44 -10.15
C GLY A 63 3.83 7.91 -9.88
#